data_AF-A0A7Y2L3C3-F1
#
_entry.id   AF-A0A7Y2L3C3-F1
#
_cell.length_a   1.000
_cell.length_b   1.000
_cell.length_c   1.000
_cell.angle_alpha   90.00
_cell.angle_beta   90.00
_cell.angle_gamma   90.00
#
_symmetry.space_group_name_H-M   'P 1'
#
loop_
_entity.id
_entity.type
_entity.pdbx_description
1 polymer ?
#
loop_
_entity_poly.entity_id
_entity_poly.type
_entity_poly.pdbx_seq_one_letter_code
_entity_poly.pdbx_strand_id
1 'polypeptide(L)'
;MANSTAVKRLVLRLLLMVVVMFAFGFALVPIYDVMCKAFGINGKTAGQYEGEQVVDPTRQVRVQFLSTNAIDMVWEFYPKGDQLVVNPGA
;
A
#
# COMPACT_ATOMS: atom_id res chain seq x y z
N MET A 1 -37.98 28.98 -26.32
CA MET A 1 -37.74 27.58 -26.74
C MET A 1 -36.31 27.22 -26.39
N ALA A 2 -36.09 26.26 -25.49
CA ALA A 2 -34.75 25.82 -25.16
C ALA A 2 -34.13 25.14 -26.40
N ASN A 3 -32.94 25.58 -26.81
CA ASN A 3 -32.20 25.03 -27.94
C ASN A 3 -31.80 23.57 -27.61
N SER A 4 -32.61 22.58 -27.96
CA SER A 4 -32.41 21.15 -27.63
C SER A 4 -31.04 20.61 -28.08
N THR A 5 -30.48 21.17 -29.15
CA THR A 5 -29.14 20.81 -29.67
C THR A 5 -28.02 21.17 -28.70
N ALA A 6 -28.14 22.31 -27.98
CA ALA A 6 -27.16 22.74 -27.00
C ALA A 6 -27.19 21.85 -25.74
N VAL A 7 -28.38 21.42 -25.31
CA VAL A 7 -28.55 20.50 -24.18
C VAL A 7 -27.97 19.12 -24.50
N LYS A 8 -28.25 18.56 -25.69
CA LYS A 8 -27.66 17.28 -26.13
C LYS A 8 -26.12 17.32 -26.14
N ARG A 9 -25.53 18.41 -26.64
CA ARG A 9 -24.07 18.59 -26.66
C ARG A 9 -23.49 18.71 -25.25
N LEU A 10 -24.18 19.40 -24.35
CA LEU A 10 -23.78 19.50 -22.94
C LEU A 10 -23.81 18.13 -22.25
N VAL A 11 -24.91 17.39 -22.39
CA VAL A 11 -25.06 16.05 -21.82
C VAL A 11 -23.96 15.11 -22.32
N LEU A 12 -23.63 15.16 -23.61
CA LEU A 12 -22.58 14.32 -24.20
C LEU A 12 -21.18 14.66 -23.64
N ARG A 13 -20.90 15.95 -23.40
CA ARG A 13 -19.65 16.38 -22.72
C ARG A 13 -19.58 15.89 -21.28
N LEU A 14 -20.69 15.97 -20.55
CA LEU A 14 -20.75 15.52 -19.16
C LEU A 14 -20.55 14.00 -19.07
N LEU A 15 -21.17 13.22 -19.95
CA LEU A 15 -20.95 11.78 -20.03
C LEU A 15 -19.50 11.43 -20.35
N LEU A 16 -18.87 12.15 -21.29
CA LEU A 16 -17.45 11.98 -21.58
C LEU A 16 -16.58 12.27 -20.35
N MET A 17 -16.89 13.34 -19.61
CA MET A 17 -16.16 13.68 -18.39
C MET A 17 -16.29 12.60 -17.30
N VAL A 18 -17.48 12.03 -17.13
CA VAL A 18 -17.69 10.90 -16.20
C VAL A 18 -16.81 9.72 -16.58
N VAL A 19 -16.78 9.32 -17.85
CA VAL A 19 -15.93 8.22 -18.33
C VAL A 19 -14.45 8.50 -18.05
N VAL A 20 -13.98 9.73 -18.29
CA VAL A 20 -12.61 10.14 -17.98
C VAL A 20 -12.31 10.05 -16.47
N MET A 21 -13.23 10.50 -15.62
CA MET A 21 -13.05 10.43 -14.16
C MET A 21 -12.96 8.97 -13.67
N PHE A 22 -13.78 8.07 -14.20
CA PHE A 22 -13.68 6.64 -13.90
C PHE A 22 -12.35 6.05 -14.37
N ALA A 23 -11.97 6.29 -15.63
CA ALA A 23 -10.70 5.82 -16.17
C ALA A 23 -9.50 6.33 -15.36
N PHE A 24 -9.55 7.60 -14.92
CA PHE A 24 -8.53 8.19 -14.07
C PHE A 24 -8.46 7.53 -12.69
N GLY A 25 -9.62 7.22 -12.07
CA GLY A 25 -9.68 6.47 -10.82
C GLY A 25 -8.98 5.09 -10.91
N PHE A 26 -9.20 4.36 -12.01
CA PHE A 26 -8.48 3.11 -12.26
C PHE A 26 -6.98 3.32 -12.51
N ALA A 27 -6.61 4.38 -13.25
CA ALA A 27 -5.22 4.71 -13.53
C ALA A 27 -4.42 5.13 -12.28
N LEU A 28 -5.08 5.67 -11.25
CA LEU A 28 -4.41 6.04 -10.00
C LEU A 28 -3.75 4.86 -9.29
N VAL A 29 -4.30 3.64 -9.40
CA VAL A 29 -3.72 2.44 -8.77
C VAL A 29 -2.31 2.15 -9.28
N PRO A 30 -2.07 1.91 -10.59
CA PRO A 30 -0.72 1.66 -11.09
C PRO A 30 0.18 2.91 -10.99
N ILE A 31 -0.36 4.13 -11.07
CA ILE A 31 0.42 5.36 -10.88
C ILE A 31 1.02 5.40 -9.47
N TYR A 32 0.23 5.07 -8.45
CA TYR A 32 0.72 4.98 -7.07
C TYR A 32 1.82 3.93 -6.92
N ASP A 33 1.65 2.75 -7.52
CA ASP A 33 2.66 1.69 -7.45
C ASP A 33 3.97 2.08 -8.16
N VAL A 34 3.91 2.77 -9.30
CA VAL A 34 5.10 3.28 -10.00
C VAL A 34 5.81 4.34 -9.17
N MET A 35 5.07 5.26 -8.54
CA MET A 35 5.66 6.25 -7.64
C MET A 35 6.33 5.58 -6.43
N CYS A 36 5.68 4.59 -5.79
CA CYS A 36 6.28 3.82 -4.71
C CYS A 36 7.59 3.15 -5.13
N LYS A 37 7.62 2.54 -6.33
CA LYS A 37 8.84 1.93 -6.89
C LYS A 37 9.94 2.95 -7.19
N ALA A 38 9.59 4.08 -7.80
CA ALA A 38 10.55 5.11 -8.21
C ALA A 38 11.20 5.81 -7.01
N PHE A 39 10.43 6.11 -5.96
CA PHE A 39 10.94 6.78 -4.76
C PHE A 39 11.48 5.81 -3.70
N GLY A 40 11.34 4.48 -3.91
CA GLY A 40 11.73 3.47 -2.92
C GLY A 40 10.90 3.51 -1.63
N ILE A 41 9.80 4.26 -1.64
CA ILE A 41 8.87 4.37 -0.51
C ILE A 41 7.86 3.23 -0.58
N ASN A 42 7.53 2.65 0.58
CA ASN A 42 6.55 1.58 0.77
C ASN A 42 7.07 0.13 0.67
N GLY A 43 8.36 -0.13 0.47
CA GLY A 43 9.02 -1.42 0.78
C GLY A 43 8.35 -2.71 0.26
N LYS A 44 7.40 -2.61 -0.68
CA LYS A 44 6.66 -3.76 -1.21
C LYS A 44 7.70 -4.61 -1.94
N THR A 45 7.95 -5.81 -1.42
CA THR A 45 8.80 -6.77 -2.11
C THR A 45 8.17 -7.05 -3.47
N ALA A 46 8.97 -7.11 -4.53
CA ALA A 46 8.49 -7.29 -5.90
C ALA A 46 7.92 -8.70 -6.18
N GLY A 47 7.57 -9.46 -5.14
CA GLY A 47 7.16 -10.85 -5.20
C GLY A 47 7.69 -11.66 -4.02
N GLN A 48 7.53 -12.98 -4.13
CA GLN A 48 8.23 -13.96 -3.30
C GLN A 48 9.74 -13.80 -3.51
N TYR A 49 10.53 -14.05 -2.46
CA TYR A 49 11.98 -14.11 -2.59
C TYR A 49 12.35 -15.39 -3.36
N GLU A 50 12.99 -15.24 -4.51
CA GLU A 50 13.41 -16.36 -5.38
C GLU A 50 14.88 -16.76 -5.19
N GLY A 51 15.61 -16.11 -4.27
CA GLY A 51 17.00 -16.43 -3.99
C GLY A 51 17.17 -17.67 -3.11
N GLU A 52 18.38 -18.24 -3.13
CA GLU A 52 18.75 -19.27 -2.18
C GLU A 52 19.03 -18.63 -0.81
N GLN A 53 18.47 -19.22 0.25
CA GLN A 53 18.68 -18.72 1.61
C GLN A 53 20.12 -18.99 2.05
N VAL A 54 20.95 -17.95 2.07
CA VAL A 54 22.32 -18.01 2.58
C VAL A 54 22.30 -17.63 4.07
N VAL A 55 22.75 -18.54 4.93
CA VAL A 55 22.91 -18.28 6.36
C VAL A 55 24.20 -17.49 6.58
N ASP A 56 24.07 -16.31 7.17
CA ASP A 56 25.20 -15.48 7.60
C ASP A 56 25.22 -15.40 9.14
N PRO A 57 26.14 -16.12 9.81
CA PRO A 57 26.22 -16.13 11.27
C PRO A 57 26.78 -14.83 11.87
N THR A 58 27.36 -13.95 11.06
CA THR A 58 27.89 -12.65 11.52
C THR A 58 26.82 -11.56 11.54
N ARG A 59 25.72 -11.77 10.81
CA ARG A 59 24.61 -10.83 10.72
C ARG A 59 23.63 -11.02 11.88
N GLN A 60 23.61 -10.05 12.78
CA GLN A 60 22.60 -9.96 13.84
C GLN A 60 21.44 -9.05 13.44
N VAL A 61 20.21 -9.52 13.66
CA VAL A 61 18.98 -8.76 13.46
C VAL A 61 18.25 -8.62 14.79
N ARG A 62 17.94 -7.38 15.17
CA ARG A 62 17.14 -7.06 16.35
C ARG A 62 15.67 -6.97 15.95
N VAL A 63 14.85 -7.85 16.51
CA VAL A 63 13.39 -7.81 16.42
C VAL A 63 12.88 -7.10 17.67
N GLN A 64 12.14 -6.01 17.50
CA GLN A 64 11.45 -5.32 18.60
C GLN A 64 9.97 -5.64 18.55
N PHE A 65 9.39 -5.96 19.70
CA PHE A 65 7.97 -6.25 19.79
C PHE A 65 7.23 -5.01 20.29
N LEU A 66 6.38 -4.46 19.42
CA LEU A 66 5.57 -3.29 19.73
C LEU A 66 4.11 -3.71 19.87
N SER A 67 3.47 -3.28 20.96
CA SER A 67 2.03 -3.45 21.19
C SER A 67 1.38 -2.08 21.34
N THR A 68 0.26 -1.85 20.66
CA THR A 68 -0.55 -0.64 20.79
C THR A 68 -1.98 -1.07 21.11
N ASN A 69 -2.50 -0.61 22.25
CA ASN A 69 -3.81 -1.03 22.74
C ASN A 69 -4.85 0.05 22.45
N ALA A 70 -6.04 -0.36 22.05
CA ALA A 70 -7.19 0.53 21.92
C ALA A 70 -7.75 0.89 23.30
N ILE A 71 -8.39 2.05 23.43
CA ILE A 71 -8.84 2.58 24.74
C ILE A 71 -9.91 1.69 25.41
N ASP A 72 -10.74 1.02 24.61
CA ASP A 72 -11.83 0.14 25.08
C ASP A 72 -11.38 -1.33 25.26
N MET A 73 -10.07 -1.59 25.24
CA MET A 73 -9.53 -2.94 25.37
C MET A 73 -9.50 -3.38 26.84
N VAL A 74 -10.40 -4.30 27.21
CA VAL A 74 -10.57 -4.82 28.59
C VAL A 74 -9.61 -5.94 29.00
N TRP A 75 -8.63 -6.26 28.17
CA TRP A 75 -7.72 -7.39 28.29
C TRP A 75 -6.28 -6.94 28.08
N GLU A 76 -5.36 -7.54 28.82
CA GLU A 76 -3.96 -7.13 28.79
C GLU A 76 -3.28 -7.68 27.52
N PHE A 77 -2.76 -6.77 26.69
CA PHE A 77 -1.96 -7.10 25.53
C PHE A 77 -0.63 -6.38 25.61
N TYR A 78 0.44 -7.17 25.75
CA TYR A 78 1.81 -6.68 25.83
C TYR A 78 2.77 -7.79 25.38
N PRO A 79 3.95 -7.43 24.84
CA PRO A 79 4.94 -8.43 24.45
C PRO A 79 5.53 -9.12 25.68
N LYS A 80 5.84 -10.42 25.56
CA LYS A 80 6.50 -11.18 26.65
C LYS A 80 7.95 -10.74 26.89
N GLY A 81 8.56 -10.05 25.93
CA GLY A 81 9.87 -9.43 26.03
C GLY A 81 10.00 -8.35 24.96
N ASP A 82 10.73 -7.28 25.26
CA ASP A 82 10.74 -6.08 24.42
C ASP A 82 11.47 -6.29 23.08
N GLN A 83 12.45 -7.19 23.08
CA GLN A 83 13.29 -7.45 21.91
C GLN A 83 13.92 -8.84 21.92
N LEU A 84 14.29 -9.29 20.73
CA LEU A 84 15.05 -10.50 20.48
C LEU A 84 16.15 -10.20 19.46
N VAL A 85 17.38 -10.69 19.69
CA VAL A 85 18.45 -10.65 18.69
C VAL A 85 18.59 -12.03 18.08
N VAL A 86 18.49 -12.12 16.76
CA VAL A 86 18.55 -13.38 16.00
C VAL A 86 19.54 -13.29 14.85
N ASN A 87 20.06 -14.44 14.44
CA ASN A 87 20.79 -14.57 13.18
C ASN A 87 19.80 -15.10 12.12
N PRO A 88 19.54 -14.36 11.02
CA PRO A 88 18.57 -14.78 10.02
C PRO A 88 18.94 -16.12 9.37
N GLY A 89 17.99 -17.05 9.35
CA GLY A 89 18.07 -18.28 8.55
C GLY A 89 18.57 -19.54 9.27
N ALA A 90 18.80 -19.48 10.58
CA ALA A 90 19.04 -20.65 11.43
C ALA A 90 17.73 -21.20 12.02
#